data_AF-A0A2N8TJ55-F1
#
_entry.id   AF-A0A2N8TJ55-F1
#
_cell.length_a   1.000
_cell.length_b   1.000
_cell.length_c   1.000
_cell.angle_alpha   90.00
_cell.angle_beta   90.00
_cell.angle_gamma   90.00
#
_symmetry.space_group_name_H-M   'P 1'
#
loop_
_entity.id
_entity.type
_entity.pdbx_description
1 polymer ?
#
loop_
_entity_poly.entity_id
_entity_poly.type
_entity_poly.pdbx_seq_one_letter_code
_entity_poly.pdbx_strand_id
1 'polypeptide(L)'
;AHPQSTDQDYYVSWNNKQARDYTTAPWGNGSVHRGNLLEDRVKKLVQQGGVTRAALVRAMADAGLADLRAEDVLPKLLKVVTGAPVTDPAAAAAVTKLRTWVANGAKRTETAAGSKKYADADAIRILDAWWPLLVKAEFEPGLGSGLYGAMTANLPVDEAPSAGHGPTGSHAGSSFQYGWWSYVDKDIRAVLGEQVKGPLARTYCGDGNLGACRDTLVSTLKAAAGRTAAQVYPGDDVCAAGDQWCADSINHRTLGGIKHGKISWQNRPTYQQVVEFTSHR
;
A
#
# COMPACT_ATOMS: atom_id res chain seq x y z
N ALA A 1 -12.14 7.85 28.58
CA ALA A 1 -10.70 7.76 28.91
C ALA A 1 -9.91 8.16 27.66
N HIS A 2 -8.82 8.92 27.81
CA HIS A 2 -7.92 9.26 26.70
C HIS A 2 -6.66 8.38 26.79
N PRO A 3 -6.31 7.63 25.72
CA PRO A 3 -5.09 6.83 25.74
C PRO A 3 -3.85 7.68 25.96
N GLN A 4 -3.01 7.26 26.90
CA GLN A 4 -1.75 7.91 27.23
C GLN A 4 -0.74 6.86 27.71
N SER A 5 0.54 7.08 27.42
CA SER A 5 1.65 6.26 27.90
C SER A 5 2.84 7.18 28.11
N THR A 6 3.66 6.87 29.12
CA THR A 6 5.02 7.41 29.26
C THR A 6 6.01 6.27 29.08
N ASP A 7 7.27 6.61 28.83
CA ASP A 7 8.43 5.72 28.94
C ASP A 7 8.42 4.46 28.05
N GLN A 8 7.76 4.49 26.87
CA GLN A 8 8.01 3.48 25.84
C GLN A 8 9.35 3.74 25.14
N ASP A 9 10.01 2.67 24.71
CA ASP A 9 11.29 2.72 23.97
C ASP A 9 11.22 3.67 22.76
N TYR A 10 10.07 3.71 22.08
CA TYR A 10 9.76 4.66 21.01
C TYR A 10 8.25 4.73 20.76
N TYR A 11 7.82 5.81 20.11
CA TYR A 11 6.46 5.97 19.59
C TYR A 11 6.52 6.25 18.09
N VAL A 12 5.70 5.55 17.30
CA VAL A 12 5.39 5.93 15.92
C VAL A 12 3.90 6.16 15.78
N SER A 13 3.54 7.12 14.93
CA SER A 13 2.15 7.32 14.54
C SER A 13 2.08 7.83 13.11
N TRP A 14 1.23 7.18 12.32
CA TRP A 14 0.86 7.65 10.99
C TRP A 14 -0.66 7.58 10.80
N ASN A 15 -1.40 8.22 11.71
CA ASN A 15 -2.86 8.19 11.78
C ASN A 15 -3.47 6.83 12.15
N ASN A 16 -2.66 5.90 12.65
CA ASN A 16 -3.14 4.61 13.16
C ASN A 16 -3.96 4.78 14.44
N LYS A 17 -4.63 3.69 14.81
CA LYS A 17 -5.30 3.49 16.09
C LYS A 17 -4.43 3.91 17.27
N GLN A 18 -5.03 4.66 18.22
CA GLN A 18 -4.35 5.31 19.34
C GLN A 18 -3.81 4.32 20.38
N ALA A 19 -4.57 3.26 20.68
CA ALA A 19 -4.18 2.25 21.66
C ALA A 19 -4.93 0.93 21.47
N ARG A 20 -4.45 -0.11 22.16
CA ARG A 20 -5.18 -1.35 22.37
C ARG A 20 -6.53 -1.03 23.06
N ASP A 21 -7.58 -1.74 22.66
CA ASP A 21 -8.94 -1.63 23.21
C ASP A 21 -9.64 -0.25 23.08
N TYR A 22 -9.07 0.67 22.28
CA TYR A 22 -9.71 1.94 21.92
C TYR A 22 -10.45 1.86 20.59
N THR A 23 -11.73 2.16 20.48
CA THR A 23 -12.45 2.08 19.18
C THR A 23 -12.05 3.23 18.25
N THR A 24 -11.98 2.95 16.94
CA THR A 24 -11.80 3.97 15.90
C THR A 24 -12.98 3.95 14.93
N ALA A 25 -13.44 5.12 14.50
CA ALA A 25 -14.56 5.23 13.56
C ALA A 25 -14.28 4.64 12.15
N PRO A 26 -13.09 4.81 11.53
CA PRO A 26 -12.84 4.31 10.18
C PRO A 26 -12.73 2.78 10.12
N TRP A 27 -13.32 2.16 9.09
CA TRP A 27 -13.24 0.71 8.85
C TRP A 27 -11.87 0.24 8.33
N GLY A 28 -11.01 1.16 7.86
CA GLY A 28 -9.67 0.84 7.35
C GLY A 28 -8.59 0.59 8.42
N ASN A 29 -8.88 0.83 9.69
CA ASN A 29 -7.92 0.60 10.78
C ASN A 29 -7.84 -0.90 11.14
N GLY A 30 -6.79 -1.59 10.69
CA GLY A 30 -6.59 -3.02 10.94
C GLY A 30 -5.13 -3.41 11.17
N SER A 31 -4.81 -4.69 10.94
CA SER A 31 -3.48 -5.28 11.18
C SER A 31 -2.41 -4.84 10.18
N VAL A 32 -2.84 -4.49 8.96
CA VAL A 32 -2.03 -3.79 7.97
C VAL A 32 -2.51 -2.35 7.93
N HIS A 33 -1.59 -1.40 8.00
CA HIS A 33 -1.87 0.03 8.02
C HIS A 33 -0.60 0.78 7.60
N ARG A 34 -0.70 1.96 6.99
CA ARG A 34 0.51 2.70 6.54
C ARG A 34 1.53 3.01 7.63
N GLY A 35 1.09 3.01 8.89
CA GLY A 35 1.96 3.10 10.06
C GLY A 35 2.99 1.96 10.17
N ASN A 36 2.68 0.77 9.66
CA ASN A 36 3.59 -0.38 9.60
C ASN A 36 4.88 -0.04 8.84
N LEU A 37 4.79 0.73 7.75
CA LEU A 37 5.96 1.16 6.97
C LEU A 37 6.98 1.94 7.82
N LEU A 38 6.49 2.80 8.73
CA LEU A 38 7.36 3.51 9.67
C LEU A 38 7.81 2.61 10.83
N GLU A 39 6.87 1.87 11.42
CA GLU A 39 7.13 0.94 12.53
C GLU A 39 8.28 -0.01 12.22
N ASP A 40 8.25 -0.70 11.09
CA ASP A 40 9.24 -1.72 10.73
C ASP A 40 10.66 -1.15 10.66
N ARG A 41 10.79 0.06 10.12
CA ARG A 41 12.08 0.74 9.99
C ARG A 41 12.56 1.30 11.33
N VAL A 42 11.68 1.96 12.09
CA VAL A 42 12.03 2.57 13.38
C VAL A 42 12.34 1.49 14.41
N LYS A 43 11.54 0.43 14.49
CA LYS A 43 11.78 -0.72 15.37
C LYS A 43 13.15 -1.33 15.14
N LYS A 44 13.52 -1.57 13.87
CA LYS A 44 14.84 -2.10 13.51
C LYS A 44 15.97 -1.16 13.94
N LEU A 45 15.81 0.15 13.75
CA LEU A 45 16.79 1.15 14.20
C LEU A 45 16.94 1.15 15.72
N VAL A 46 15.84 1.12 16.47
CA VAL A 46 15.87 1.10 17.94
C VAL A 46 16.53 -0.18 18.46
N GLN A 47 16.20 -1.34 17.88
CA GLN A 47 16.84 -2.62 18.23
C GLN A 47 18.34 -2.64 17.98
N GLN A 48 18.82 -1.93 16.95
CA GLN A 48 20.26 -1.77 16.68
C GLN A 48 20.95 -0.82 17.68
N GLY A 49 20.19 0.07 18.32
CA GLY A 49 20.70 1.12 19.21
C GLY A 49 21.36 2.28 18.44
N GLY A 50 21.71 3.35 19.18
CA GLY A 50 22.43 4.50 18.60
C GLY A 50 21.63 5.27 17.54
N VAL A 51 20.32 5.41 17.72
CA VAL A 51 19.46 6.13 16.77
C VAL A 51 19.90 7.59 16.66
N THR A 52 20.38 7.99 15.49
CA THR A 52 20.73 9.37 15.17
C THR A 52 19.60 10.07 14.43
N ARG A 53 19.57 11.41 14.48
CA ARG A 53 18.68 12.24 13.64
C ARG A 53 18.74 11.85 12.17
N ALA A 54 19.95 11.65 11.63
CA ALA A 54 20.15 11.25 10.24
C ALA A 54 19.65 9.83 9.93
N ALA A 55 19.77 8.89 10.87
CA ALA A 55 19.20 7.54 10.70
C ALA A 55 17.67 7.57 10.70
N LEU A 56 17.05 8.33 11.61
CA LEU A 56 15.60 8.47 11.69
C LEU A 56 15.01 9.13 10.44
N VAL A 57 15.66 10.20 9.92
CA VAL A 57 15.24 10.83 8.65
C VAL A 57 15.32 9.87 7.48
N ARG A 58 16.39 9.05 7.42
CA ARG A 58 16.54 8.03 6.39
C ARG A 58 15.43 6.99 6.47
N ALA A 59 15.08 6.51 7.67
CA ALA A 59 13.94 5.60 7.85
C ALA A 59 12.61 6.22 7.39
N MET A 60 12.33 7.48 7.75
CA MET A 60 11.12 8.17 7.26
C MET A 60 11.14 8.37 5.73
N ALA A 61 12.28 8.70 5.14
CA ALA A 61 12.41 8.86 3.69
C ALA A 61 12.19 7.52 2.98
N ASP A 62 12.71 6.43 3.54
CA ASP A 62 12.53 5.08 3.02
C ASP A 62 11.06 4.63 3.07
N ALA A 63 10.38 4.83 4.21
CA ALA A 63 8.96 4.53 4.37
C ALA A 63 8.08 5.33 3.39
N GLY A 64 8.45 6.59 3.13
CA GLY A 64 7.72 7.47 2.22
C GLY A 64 7.76 7.04 0.75
N LEU A 65 8.58 6.06 0.38
CA LEU A 65 8.68 5.53 -0.98
C LEU A 65 8.07 4.14 -1.12
N ALA A 66 7.70 3.48 -0.02
CA ALA A 66 7.19 2.13 -0.02
C ALA A 66 5.71 2.08 -0.42
N ASP A 67 5.32 1.05 -1.18
CA ASP A 67 3.92 0.74 -1.47
C ASP A 67 3.40 -0.23 -0.40
N LEU A 68 2.41 0.20 0.39
CA LEU A 68 1.89 -0.58 1.52
C LEU A 68 1.38 -1.95 1.09
N ARG A 69 0.71 -2.03 -0.05
CA ARG A 69 0.16 -3.30 -0.56
C ARG A 69 1.30 -4.25 -0.92
N ALA A 70 2.35 -3.72 -1.54
CA ALA A 70 3.49 -4.51 -1.98
C ALA A 70 4.40 -4.96 -0.83
N GLU A 71 4.59 -4.13 0.21
CA GLU A 71 5.41 -4.47 1.38
C GLU A 71 4.68 -5.48 2.29
N ASP A 72 3.42 -5.21 2.66
CA ASP A 72 2.75 -5.94 3.74
C ASP A 72 1.82 -7.07 3.28
N VAL A 73 1.26 -6.99 2.07
CA VAL A 73 0.20 -7.93 1.62
C VAL A 73 0.66 -8.85 0.49
N LEU A 74 1.33 -8.27 -0.51
CA LEU A 74 1.79 -8.98 -1.70
C LEU A 74 2.62 -10.23 -1.41
N PRO A 75 3.52 -10.29 -0.39
CA PRO A 75 4.25 -11.51 -0.09
C PRO A 75 3.34 -12.71 0.23
N LYS A 76 2.21 -12.48 0.91
CA LYS A 76 1.23 -13.53 1.25
C LYS A 76 0.39 -13.94 0.05
N LEU A 77 -0.02 -12.97 -0.79
CA LEU A 77 -0.68 -13.25 -2.06
C LEU A 77 0.21 -14.11 -2.97
N LEU A 78 1.49 -13.77 -3.08
CA LEU A 78 2.47 -14.53 -3.86
C LEU A 78 2.68 -15.94 -3.28
N LYS A 79 2.68 -16.11 -1.96
CA LYS A 79 2.74 -17.43 -1.31
C LYS A 79 1.58 -18.35 -1.75
N VAL A 80 0.36 -17.83 -1.87
CA VAL A 80 -0.78 -18.59 -2.41
C VAL A 80 -0.57 -18.89 -3.90
N VAL A 81 -0.26 -17.87 -4.71
CA VAL A 81 -0.08 -18.00 -6.16
C VAL A 81 1.01 -19.03 -6.50
N THR A 82 2.13 -19.01 -5.80
CA THR A 82 3.28 -19.90 -6.03
C THR A 82 3.26 -21.19 -5.21
N GLY A 83 2.15 -21.50 -4.53
CA GLY A 83 1.98 -22.78 -3.81
C GLY A 83 1.99 -24.00 -4.75
N ALA A 84 1.80 -23.78 -6.05
CA ALA A 84 1.95 -24.75 -7.14
C ALA A 84 2.46 -24.02 -8.40
N PRO A 85 3.04 -24.75 -9.39
CA PRO A 85 3.54 -24.16 -10.62
C PRO A 85 2.51 -23.24 -11.32
N VAL A 86 2.92 -22.02 -11.65
CA VAL A 86 2.12 -21.09 -12.45
C VAL A 86 2.40 -21.38 -13.92
N THR A 87 1.48 -22.08 -14.58
CA THR A 87 1.66 -22.59 -15.95
C THR A 87 1.31 -21.58 -17.03
N ASP A 88 0.44 -20.60 -16.73
CA ASP A 88 0.13 -19.51 -17.65
C ASP A 88 1.34 -18.56 -17.77
N PRO A 89 1.92 -18.37 -18.98
CA PRO A 89 3.14 -17.58 -19.14
C PRO A 89 3.01 -16.12 -18.72
N ALA A 90 1.83 -15.49 -18.93
CA ALA A 90 1.62 -14.10 -18.57
C ALA A 90 1.54 -13.93 -17.05
N ALA A 91 0.84 -14.83 -16.36
CA ALA A 91 0.80 -14.85 -14.90
C ALA A 91 2.19 -15.15 -14.30
N ALA A 92 2.95 -16.12 -14.86
CA ALA A 92 4.29 -16.44 -14.38
C ALA A 92 5.28 -15.28 -14.52
N ALA A 93 5.22 -14.55 -15.64
CA ALA A 93 6.00 -13.34 -15.86
C ALA A 93 5.61 -12.24 -14.87
N ALA A 94 4.32 -12.04 -14.60
CA ALA A 94 3.84 -11.08 -13.61
C ALA A 94 4.32 -11.41 -12.20
N VAL A 95 4.23 -12.68 -11.77
CA VAL A 95 4.79 -13.17 -10.50
C VAL A 95 6.27 -12.84 -10.38
N THR A 96 7.04 -13.07 -11.44
CA THR A 96 8.48 -12.80 -11.44
C THR A 96 8.76 -11.32 -11.19
N LYS A 97 8.08 -10.42 -11.92
CA LYS A 97 8.22 -8.97 -11.75
C LYS A 97 7.83 -8.51 -10.33
N LEU A 98 6.71 -9.01 -9.81
CA LEU A 98 6.24 -8.70 -8.46
C LEU A 98 7.22 -9.18 -7.39
N ARG A 99 7.78 -10.40 -7.51
CA ARG A 99 8.80 -10.92 -6.58
C ARG A 99 10.08 -10.09 -6.63
N THR A 100 10.54 -9.70 -7.81
CA THR A 100 11.71 -8.82 -7.97
C THR A 100 11.47 -7.48 -7.30
N TRP A 101 10.31 -6.86 -7.52
CA TRP A 101 9.99 -5.59 -6.89
C TRP A 101 9.93 -5.67 -5.35
N VAL A 102 9.33 -6.74 -4.81
CA VAL A 102 9.36 -7.00 -3.35
C VAL A 102 10.80 -7.17 -2.86
N ALA A 103 11.65 -7.90 -3.57
CA ALA A 103 13.06 -8.07 -3.22
C ALA A 103 13.85 -6.75 -3.29
N ASN A 104 13.45 -5.82 -4.17
CA ASN A 104 13.98 -4.45 -4.25
C ASN A 104 13.42 -3.52 -3.16
N GLY A 105 12.62 -4.05 -2.23
CA GLY A 105 12.05 -3.31 -1.11
C GLY A 105 10.68 -2.70 -1.37
N ALA A 106 9.97 -3.10 -2.43
CA ALA A 106 8.59 -2.69 -2.71
C ALA A 106 8.39 -1.17 -2.85
N LYS A 107 9.39 -0.46 -3.39
CA LYS A 107 9.40 1.00 -3.49
C LYS A 107 8.97 1.52 -4.85
N ARG A 108 8.35 2.69 -4.87
CA ARG A 108 8.13 3.50 -6.07
C ARG A 108 9.27 4.52 -6.22
N THR A 109 10.40 4.06 -6.75
CA THR A 109 11.60 4.88 -6.96
C THR A 109 11.92 5.08 -8.43
N GLU A 110 12.34 6.28 -8.79
CA GLU A 110 12.89 6.54 -10.12
C GLU A 110 14.18 5.74 -10.36
N THR A 111 14.49 5.45 -11.63
CA THR A 111 15.74 4.77 -12.02
C THR A 111 16.99 5.61 -11.74
N ALA A 112 16.85 6.93 -11.77
CA ALA A 112 17.86 7.91 -11.39
C ALA A 112 17.15 9.21 -11.00
N ALA A 113 17.80 10.10 -10.27
CA ALA A 113 17.22 11.37 -9.87
C ALA A 113 16.75 12.18 -11.11
N GLY A 114 15.44 12.44 -11.19
CA GLY A 114 14.83 13.23 -12.26
C GLY A 114 14.58 12.45 -13.55
N SER A 115 14.74 11.12 -13.57
CA SER A 115 14.51 10.29 -14.76
C SER A 115 13.03 10.20 -15.14
N LYS A 116 12.13 10.46 -14.19
CA LYS A 116 10.67 10.35 -14.36
C LYS A 116 10.22 8.97 -14.84
N LYS A 117 10.96 7.92 -14.46
CA LYS A 117 10.68 6.53 -14.81
C LYS A 117 10.93 5.65 -13.60
N TYR A 118 9.93 4.88 -13.18
CA TYR A 118 10.09 3.95 -12.07
C TYR A 118 11.00 2.77 -12.42
N ALA A 119 11.83 2.34 -11.47
CA ALA A 119 12.71 1.18 -11.61
C ALA A 119 11.93 -0.12 -11.83
N ASP A 120 10.83 -0.30 -11.09
CA ASP A 120 9.95 -1.47 -11.15
C ASP A 120 8.58 -1.13 -11.79
N ALA A 121 8.59 -0.26 -12.82
CA ALA A 121 7.40 0.30 -13.46
C ALA A 121 6.31 -0.73 -13.81
N ASP A 122 6.71 -1.86 -14.39
CA ASP A 122 5.77 -2.93 -14.74
C ASP A 122 5.16 -3.62 -13.52
N ALA A 123 5.94 -3.88 -12.46
CA ALA A 123 5.43 -4.52 -11.25
C ALA A 123 4.42 -3.60 -10.55
N ILE A 124 4.73 -2.31 -10.48
CA ILE A 124 3.84 -1.27 -9.94
C ILE A 124 2.54 -1.23 -10.74
N ARG A 125 2.61 -1.15 -12.08
CA ARG A 125 1.43 -1.13 -12.97
C ARG A 125 0.59 -2.40 -12.80
N ILE A 126 1.24 -3.55 -12.71
CA ILE A 126 0.55 -4.84 -12.52
C ILE A 126 -0.19 -4.82 -11.18
N LEU A 127 0.43 -4.39 -10.08
CA LEU A 127 -0.26 -4.35 -8.78
C LEU A 127 -1.39 -3.32 -8.76
N ASP A 128 -1.20 -2.14 -9.35
CA ASP A 128 -2.24 -1.10 -9.49
C ASP A 128 -3.45 -1.62 -10.29
N ALA A 129 -3.20 -2.40 -11.35
CA ALA A 129 -4.25 -3.08 -12.10
C ALA A 129 -4.90 -4.23 -11.34
N TRP A 130 -4.11 -4.98 -10.57
CA TRP A 130 -4.51 -6.23 -9.95
C TRP A 130 -5.30 -6.03 -8.67
N TRP A 131 -4.91 -5.08 -7.83
CA TRP A 131 -5.51 -4.86 -6.52
C TRP A 131 -7.05 -4.72 -6.55
N PRO A 132 -7.66 -3.84 -7.37
CA PRO A 132 -9.12 -3.76 -7.43
C PRO A 132 -9.76 -5.04 -8.03
N LEU A 133 -9.06 -5.76 -8.91
CA LEU A 133 -9.56 -7.01 -9.50
C LEU A 133 -9.56 -8.15 -8.48
N LEU A 134 -8.47 -8.30 -7.72
CA LEU A 134 -8.33 -9.36 -6.74
C LEU A 134 -9.29 -9.14 -5.57
N VAL A 135 -9.39 -7.91 -5.04
CA VAL A 135 -10.30 -7.60 -3.92
C VAL A 135 -11.75 -7.89 -4.31
N LYS A 136 -12.15 -7.51 -5.53
CA LYS A 136 -13.49 -7.81 -6.03
C LYS A 136 -13.72 -9.32 -6.15
N ALA A 137 -12.80 -10.04 -6.79
CA ALA A 137 -12.95 -11.48 -7.02
C ALA A 137 -12.88 -12.31 -5.73
N GLU A 138 -12.15 -11.83 -4.73
CA GLU A 138 -12.04 -12.44 -3.42
C GLU A 138 -13.33 -12.25 -2.59
N PHE A 139 -13.82 -11.01 -2.48
CA PHE A 139 -14.86 -10.69 -1.50
C PHE A 139 -16.28 -10.62 -2.06
N GLU A 140 -16.48 -10.15 -3.29
CA GLU A 140 -17.83 -9.96 -3.84
C GLU A 140 -18.67 -11.25 -3.86
N PRO A 141 -18.14 -12.44 -4.23
CA PRO A 141 -18.94 -13.66 -4.23
C PRO A 141 -19.49 -14.03 -2.85
N GLY A 142 -18.72 -13.81 -1.77
CA GLY A 142 -19.12 -14.14 -0.41
C GLY A 142 -19.97 -13.07 0.28
N LEU A 143 -19.78 -11.80 -0.08
CA LEU A 143 -20.57 -10.67 0.45
C LEU A 143 -21.88 -10.45 -0.31
N GLY A 144 -21.92 -10.81 -1.59
CA GLY A 144 -22.93 -10.36 -2.54
C GLY A 144 -22.72 -8.90 -2.97
N SER A 145 -23.16 -8.57 -4.19
CA SER A 145 -22.90 -7.25 -4.79
C SER A 145 -23.47 -6.07 -3.99
N GLY A 146 -24.60 -6.26 -3.28
CA GLY A 146 -25.20 -5.21 -2.46
C GLY A 146 -24.32 -4.79 -1.27
N LEU A 147 -23.86 -5.76 -0.47
CA LEU A 147 -23.00 -5.48 0.67
C LEU A 147 -21.59 -5.06 0.23
N TYR A 148 -21.04 -5.70 -0.81
CA TYR A 148 -19.76 -5.29 -1.39
C TYR A 148 -19.81 -3.82 -1.86
N GLY A 149 -20.87 -3.42 -2.57
CA GLY A 149 -21.11 -2.03 -2.97
C GLY A 149 -21.21 -1.06 -1.79
N ALA A 150 -21.97 -1.42 -0.76
CA ALA A 150 -22.12 -0.59 0.44
C ALA A 150 -20.79 -0.41 1.21
N MET A 151 -19.99 -1.47 1.33
CA MET A 151 -18.69 -1.40 1.98
C MET A 151 -17.70 -0.57 1.17
N THR A 152 -17.63 -0.77 -0.14
CA THR A 152 -16.72 -0.02 -1.03
C THR A 152 -17.07 1.45 -1.15
N ALA A 153 -18.34 1.82 -0.97
CA ALA A 153 -18.77 3.22 -0.90
C ALA A 153 -18.31 3.94 0.38
N ASN A 154 -18.09 3.20 1.48
CA ASN A 154 -17.62 3.77 2.74
C ASN A 154 -16.09 3.72 2.88
N LEU A 155 -15.50 2.59 2.49
CA LEU A 155 -14.07 2.35 2.48
C LEU A 155 -13.66 1.95 1.05
N PRO A 156 -13.00 2.83 0.28
CA PRO A 156 -12.53 2.47 -1.05
C PRO A 156 -11.63 1.23 -0.97
N VAL A 157 -11.61 0.41 -2.03
CA VAL A 157 -10.77 -0.80 -2.07
C VAL A 157 -9.28 -0.48 -2.05
N ASP A 158 -8.93 0.68 -2.59
CA ASP A 158 -7.56 1.13 -2.81
C ASP A 158 -7.45 2.66 -2.67
N GLU A 159 -6.23 3.10 -2.42
CA GLU A 159 -5.84 4.50 -2.41
C GLU A 159 -4.38 4.58 -2.88
N ALA A 160 -4.18 4.16 -4.13
CA ALA A 160 -2.89 4.23 -4.82
C ALA A 160 -2.43 5.69 -4.98
N PRO A 161 -1.12 5.94 -5.24
CA PRO A 161 -0.57 7.28 -5.41
C PRO A 161 -1.28 8.21 -6.39
N SER A 162 -1.83 7.67 -7.47
CA SER A 162 -2.59 8.39 -8.49
C SER A 162 -4.08 8.59 -8.15
N ALA A 163 -4.55 8.06 -7.01
CA ALA A 163 -5.94 8.20 -6.59
C ALA A 163 -6.30 9.65 -6.27
N GLY A 164 -7.57 10.00 -6.52
CA GLY A 164 -8.11 11.29 -6.13
C GLY A 164 -8.51 11.31 -4.65
N HIS A 165 -8.02 12.29 -3.90
CA HIS A 165 -8.36 12.45 -2.48
C HIS A 165 -9.35 13.60 -2.30
N GLY A 166 -10.65 13.32 -2.30
CA GLY A 166 -11.69 14.33 -2.00
C GLY A 166 -11.43 15.70 -2.67
N PRO A 167 -11.52 16.82 -1.93
CA PRO A 167 -11.24 18.16 -2.48
C PRO A 167 -9.79 18.37 -2.96
N THR A 168 -8.83 17.60 -2.45
CA THR A 168 -7.42 17.65 -2.87
C THR A 168 -7.17 16.99 -4.23
N GLY A 169 -8.14 16.25 -4.78
CA GLY A 169 -8.04 15.62 -6.10
C GLY A 169 -6.85 14.66 -6.23
N SER A 170 -6.46 14.32 -7.46
CA SER A 170 -5.27 13.52 -7.74
C SER A 170 -3.97 14.34 -7.52
N HIS A 171 -2.82 13.66 -7.53
CA HIS A 171 -1.49 14.28 -7.38
C HIS A 171 -1.19 14.90 -6.00
N ALA A 172 -1.81 14.39 -4.93
CA ALA A 172 -1.70 14.95 -3.57
C ALA A 172 -0.54 14.37 -2.73
N GLY A 173 0.08 13.27 -3.14
CA GLY A 173 1.23 12.64 -2.47
C GLY A 173 0.91 11.78 -1.26
N SER A 174 -0.17 12.07 -0.50
CA SER A 174 -0.65 11.15 0.54
C SER A 174 -1.26 9.91 -0.09
N SER A 175 -0.99 8.72 0.44
CA SER A 175 -1.60 7.48 -0.05
C SER A 175 -1.75 6.45 1.07
N PHE A 176 -2.48 5.37 0.78
CA PHE A 176 -2.61 4.20 1.67
C PHE A 176 -3.16 4.51 3.08
N GLN A 177 -3.94 5.57 3.23
CA GLN A 177 -4.74 5.89 4.42
C GLN A 177 -6.03 5.05 4.49
N TYR A 178 -6.69 4.83 3.35
CA TYR A 178 -7.93 4.05 3.25
C TYR A 178 -7.86 2.91 2.23
N GLY A 179 -8.23 1.70 2.62
CA GLY A 179 -8.19 0.55 1.72
C GLY A 179 -8.40 -0.79 2.41
N TRP A 180 -8.51 -1.83 1.60
CA TRP A 180 -8.92 -3.17 2.04
C TRP A 180 -7.76 -4.09 2.46
N TRP A 181 -6.54 -3.57 2.55
CA TRP A 181 -5.31 -4.34 2.81
C TRP A 181 -5.39 -5.25 4.04
N SER A 182 -6.00 -4.78 5.13
CA SER A 182 -6.18 -5.60 6.34
C SER A 182 -7.17 -6.74 6.16
N TYR A 183 -8.18 -6.56 5.31
CA TYR A 183 -9.15 -7.61 5.01
C TYR A 183 -8.49 -8.69 4.16
N VAL A 184 -7.80 -8.28 3.08
CA VAL A 184 -7.04 -9.19 2.20
C VAL A 184 -5.98 -9.94 2.99
N ASP A 185 -5.13 -9.27 3.79
CA ASP A 185 -4.09 -9.93 4.59
C ASP A 185 -4.68 -11.01 5.51
N LYS A 186 -5.75 -10.68 6.24
CA LYS A 186 -6.38 -11.61 7.17
C LYS A 186 -7.00 -12.81 6.46
N ASP A 187 -7.71 -12.58 5.36
CA ASP A 187 -8.37 -13.66 4.62
C ASP A 187 -7.34 -14.60 3.98
N ILE A 188 -6.35 -14.05 3.27
CA ILE A 188 -5.28 -14.82 2.64
C ILE A 188 -4.49 -15.63 3.68
N ARG A 189 -4.18 -15.04 4.84
CA ARG A 189 -3.52 -15.78 5.94
C ARG A 189 -4.41 -16.89 6.50
N ALA A 190 -5.72 -16.67 6.61
CA ALA A 190 -6.66 -17.71 7.03
C ALA A 190 -6.72 -18.88 6.03
N VAL A 191 -6.76 -18.60 4.72
CA VAL A 191 -6.73 -19.62 3.66
C VAL A 191 -5.40 -20.39 3.66
N LEU A 192 -4.29 -19.72 3.97
CA LEU A 192 -2.98 -20.34 4.16
C LEU A 192 -2.86 -21.18 5.44
N GLY A 193 -3.91 -21.24 6.27
CA GLY A 193 -3.92 -21.95 7.55
C GLY A 193 -3.09 -21.26 8.64
N GLU A 194 -2.74 -19.99 8.48
CA GLU A 194 -2.02 -19.22 9.48
C GLU A 194 -2.97 -18.76 10.60
N GLN A 195 -2.49 -18.68 11.84
CA GLN A 195 -3.28 -18.13 12.93
C GLN A 195 -3.47 -16.62 12.74
N VAL A 196 -4.73 -16.18 12.69
CA VAL A 196 -5.10 -14.77 12.51
C VAL A 196 -5.75 -14.22 13.77
N LYS A 197 -5.17 -13.17 14.36
CA LYS A 197 -5.77 -12.46 15.48
C LYS A 197 -6.89 -11.55 14.97
N GLY A 198 -8.10 -11.75 15.51
CA GLY A 198 -9.30 -11.05 15.03
C GLY A 198 -9.58 -11.38 13.56
N PRO A 199 -9.83 -12.67 13.25
CA PRO A 199 -10.11 -13.11 11.88
C PRO A 199 -11.40 -12.46 11.36
N LEU A 200 -11.61 -12.56 10.05
CA LEU A 200 -12.91 -12.24 9.46
C LEU A 200 -13.95 -13.28 9.91
N ALA A 201 -15.24 -12.92 9.83
CA ALA A 201 -16.33 -13.80 10.27
C ALA A 201 -16.41 -15.11 9.46
N ARG A 202 -15.87 -15.10 8.24
CA ARG A 202 -15.70 -16.25 7.35
C ARG A 202 -14.50 -16.00 6.46
N THR A 203 -14.02 -17.05 5.81
CA THR A 203 -13.04 -16.95 4.74
C THR A 203 -13.76 -16.65 3.41
N TYR A 204 -13.18 -15.81 2.57
CA TYR A 204 -13.78 -15.32 1.33
C TYR A 204 -13.06 -15.85 0.09
N CYS A 205 -11.74 -15.77 0.04
CA CYS A 205 -10.97 -16.22 -1.11
C CYS A 205 -11.17 -17.72 -1.35
N GLY A 206 -11.74 -18.06 -2.51
CA GLY A 206 -12.06 -19.44 -2.86
C GLY A 206 -13.01 -20.14 -1.88
N ASP A 207 -13.82 -19.39 -1.13
CA ASP A 207 -14.66 -19.89 -0.03
C ASP A 207 -13.87 -20.69 1.02
N GLY A 208 -12.63 -20.28 1.28
CA GLY A 208 -11.72 -20.96 2.20
C GLY A 208 -10.92 -22.12 1.59
N ASN A 209 -11.17 -22.49 0.34
CA ASN A 209 -10.36 -23.48 -0.36
C ASN A 209 -9.10 -22.84 -0.96
N LEU A 210 -7.92 -23.30 -0.53
CA LEU A 210 -6.63 -22.77 -1.00
C LEU A 210 -6.42 -22.89 -2.51
N GLY A 211 -6.86 -23.99 -3.13
CA GLY A 211 -6.76 -24.19 -4.58
C GLY A 211 -7.64 -23.22 -5.35
N ALA A 212 -8.91 -23.09 -4.95
CA ALA A 212 -9.84 -22.14 -5.56
C ALA A 212 -9.41 -20.68 -5.35
N CYS A 213 -8.88 -20.35 -4.16
CA CYS A 213 -8.30 -19.03 -3.90
C CYS A 213 -7.14 -18.75 -4.83
N ARG A 214 -6.23 -19.72 -4.99
CA ARG A 214 -5.10 -19.61 -5.92
C ARG A 214 -5.58 -19.39 -7.36
N ASP A 215 -6.57 -20.13 -7.82
CA ASP A 215 -7.09 -19.99 -9.19
C ASP A 215 -7.69 -18.59 -9.43
N THR A 216 -8.42 -18.07 -8.44
CA THR A 216 -8.93 -16.68 -8.46
C THR A 216 -7.79 -15.66 -8.54
N LEU A 217 -6.75 -15.82 -7.72
CA LEU A 217 -5.59 -14.91 -7.71
C LEU A 217 -4.80 -14.97 -9.03
N VAL A 218 -4.55 -16.16 -9.57
CA VAL A 218 -3.85 -16.34 -10.85
C VAL A 218 -4.65 -15.74 -12.02
N SER A 219 -5.97 -15.97 -12.04
CA SER A 219 -6.86 -15.44 -13.07
C SER A 219 -6.89 -13.91 -13.07
N THR A 220 -7.08 -13.30 -11.90
CA THR A 220 -7.08 -11.84 -11.75
C THR A 220 -5.71 -11.22 -12.02
N LEU A 221 -4.62 -11.90 -11.65
CA LEU A 221 -3.26 -11.47 -11.95
C LEU A 221 -2.98 -11.47 -13.45
N LYS A 222 -3.40 -12.52 -14.15
CA LYS A 222 -3.31 -12.59 -15.63
C LYS A 222 -4.08 -11.44 -16.28
N ALA A 223 -5.31 -11.18 -15.83
CA ALA A 223 -6.11 -10.08 -16.35
C ALA A 223 -5.44 -8.72 -16.11
N ALA A 224 -4.85 -8.51 -14.93
CA ALA A 224 -4.10 -7.30 -14.60
C ALA A 224 -2.83 -7.14 -15.44
N ALA A 225 -2.08 -8.22 -15.65
CA ALA A 225 -0.87 -8.24 -16.45
C ALA A 225 -1.11 -7.80 -17.90
N GLY A 226 -2.29 -8.13 -18.45
CA GLY A 226 -2.71 -7.73 -19.79
C GLY A 226 -3.17 -6.27 -19.93
N ARG A 227 -3.34 -5.51 -18.83
CA ARG A 227 -3.77 -4.11 -18.91
C ARG A 227 -2.63 -3.20 -19.38
N THR A 228 -2.88 -2.37 -20.38
CA THR A 228 -1.89 -1.39 -20.85
C THR A 228 -1.67 -0.29 -19.82
N ALA A 229 -0.54 0.43 -19.90
CA ALA A 229 -0.31 1.59 -19.04
C ALA A 229 -1.43 2.64 -19.17
N ALA A 230 -1.95 2.88 -20.38
CA ALA A 230 -3.06 3.81 -20.59
C ALA A 230 -4.39 3.35 -19.98
N GLN A 231 -4.61 2.03 -19.82
CA GLN A 231 -5.80 1.52 -19.12
C GLN A 231 -5.69 1.64 -17.60
N VAL A 232 -4.48 1.60 -17.06
CA VAL A 232 -4.23 1.75 -15.61
C VAL A 232 -4.12 3.22 -15.23
N TYR A 233 -3.50 4.03 -16.10
CA TYR A 233 -3.26 5.46 -15.94
C TYR A 233 -3.91 6.19 -17.14
N PRO A 234 -5.22 6.47 -17.11
CA PRO A 234 -5.96 7.02 -18.24
C PRO A 234 -5.56 8.45 -18.64
N GLY A 235 -4.76 9.13 -17.82
CA GLY A 235 -4.41 10.53 -18.01
C GLY A 235 -5.49 11.48 -17.51
N ASP A 236 -5.16 12.76 -17.51
CA ASP A 236 -6.00 13.88 -17.09
C ASP A 236 -5.47 15.19 -17.71
N ASP A 237 -5.92 16.34 -17.21
CA ASP A 237 -5.50 17.66 -17.70
C ASP A 237 -4.00 17.95 -17.46
N VAL A 238 -3.30 17.13 -16.67
CA VAL A 238 -1.91 17.32 -16.24
C VAL A 238 -0.98 16.28 -16.86
N CYS A 239 -1.48 15.07 -17.11
CA CYS A 239 -0.72 13.89 -17.50
C CYS A 239 -1.33 13.19 -18.72
N ALA A 240 -0.46 12.82 -19.68
CA ALA A 240 -0.89 12.01 -20.81
C ALA A 240 -1.27 10.59 -20.37
N ALA A 241 -2.21 9.96 -21.08
CA ALA A 241 -2.57 8.57 -20.86
C ALA A 241 -1.32 7.66 -20.96
N GLY A 242 -1.14 6.79 -19.95
CA GLY A 242 -0.02 5.87 -19.83
C GLY A 242 1.24 6.46 -19.18
N ASP A 243 1.26 7.75 -18.85
CA ASP A 243 2.36 8.36 -18.09
C ASP A 243 2.23 8.03 -16.59
N GLN A 244 2.70 6.83 -16.22
CA GLN A 244 2.66 6.31 -14.85
C GLN A 244 3.34 7.23 -13.84
N TRP A 245 4.53 7.74 -14.16
CA TRP A 245 5.26 8.61 -13.23
C TRP A 245 4.49 9.91 -13.02
N CYS A 246 3.93 10.49 -14.08
CA CYS A 246 3.14 11.70 -13.98
C CYS A 246 1.86 11.47 -13.17
N ALA A 247 1.16 10.35 -13.40
CA ALA A 247 -0.06 10.00 -12.67
C ALA A 247 0.17 10.01 -11.14
N ASP A 248 1.31 9.47 -10.69
CA ASP A 248 1.66 9.42 -9.27
C ASP A 248 2.31 10.73 -8.76
N SER A 249 2.88 11.55 -9.66
CA SER A 249 3.64 12.74 -9.29
C SER A 249 2.82 13.72 -8.44
N ILE A 250 3.51 14.42 -7.53
CA ILE A 250 2.88 15.46 -6.71
C ILE A 250 2.85 16.75 -7.51
N ASN A 251 1.64 17.31 -7.64
CA ASN A 251 1.41 18.57 -8.32
C ASN A 251 1.01 19.65 -7.30
N HIS A 252 1.91 20.60 -7.07
CA HIS A 252 1.68 21.68 -6.11
C HIS A 252 0.66 22.68 -6.65
N ARG A 253 -0.53 22.67 -6.05
CA ARG A 253 -1.57 23.65 -6.33
C ARG A 253 -1.06 25.05 -6.00
N THR A 254 -1.06 25.92 -7.00
CA THR A 254 -0.56 27.27 -6.86
C THR A 254 -1.52 28.11 -6.03
N LEU A 255 -1.00 28.74 -4.98
CA LEU A 255 -1.67 29.81 -4.25
C LEU A 255 -0.82 31.08 -4.44
N GLY A 256 -1.26 31.99 -5.31
CA GLY A 256 -0.51 33.22 -5.66
C GLY A 256 0.30 33.12 -6.96
N GLY A 257 1.39 33.88 -7.07
CA GLY A 257 2.15 34.02 -8.32
C GLY A 257 3.29 33.01 -8.55
N ILE A 258 3.56 32.12 -7.59
CA ILE A 258 4.70 31.18 -7.64
C ILE A 258 4.21 29.77 -7.93
N LYS A 259 4.76 29.17 -8.98
CA LYS A 259 4.50 27.76 -9.36
C LYS A 259 5.69 26.90 -8.97
N HIS A 260 5.42 25.63 -8.66
CA HIS A 260 6.46 24.61 -8.49
C HIS A 260 6.34 23.55 -9.58
N GLY A 261 7.47 22.98 -9.96
CA GLY A 261 7.46 21.80 -10.82
C GLY A 261 6.84 20.61 -10.11
N LYS A 262 6.34 19.65 -10.91
CA LYS A 262 5.96 18.33 -10.40
C LYS A 262 7.17 17.65 -9.77
N ILE A 263 6.96 16.98 -8.65
CA ILE A 263 7.98 16.16 -8.00
C ILE A 263 7.53 14.70 -7.99
N SER A 264 8.49 13.78 -7.87
CA SER A 264 8.22 12.36 -7.71
C SER A 264 7.29 12.12 -6.52
N TRP A 265 6.44 11.10 -6.63
CA TRP A 265 5.60 10.70 -5.52
C TRP A 265 6.43 10.38 -4.26
N GLN A 266 5.94 10.84 -3.12
CA GLN A 266 6.41 10.47 -1.80
C GLN A 266 5.23 10.54 -0.83
N ASN A 267 4.96 9.46 -0.10
CA ASN A 267 4.00 9.44 0.99
C ASN A 267 4.62 10.11 2.23
N ARG A 268 4.81 11.43 2.15
CA ARG A 268 5.51 12.21 3.19
C ARG A 268 4.71 13.46 3.57
N PRO A 269 4.88 13.94 4.82
CA PRO A 269 4.23 15.17 5.24
C PRO A 269 4.79 16.38 4.48
N THR A 270 4.01 17.46 4.44
CA THR A 270 4.38 18.74 3.81
C THR A 270 5.63 19.38 4.42
N TYR A 271 5.88 19.14 5.70
CA TYR A 271 7.08 19.59 6.40
C TYR A 271 7.60 18.50 7.34
N GLN A 272 8.87 18.58 7.69
CA GLN A 272 9.51 17.64 8.62
C GLN A 272 10.40 18.38 9.60
N GLN A 273 10.36 17.94 10.85
CA GLN A 273 11.25 18.42 11.90
C GLN A 273 11.93 17.23 12.55
N VAL A 274 13.19 17.41 12.93
CA VAL A 274 13.99 16.40 13.59
C VAL A 274 14.71 17.07 14.74
N VAL A 275 14.34 16.70 15.96
CA VAL A 275 14.83 17.32 17.19
C VAL A 275 15.53 16.26 18.02
N GLU A 276 16.61 16.65 18.68
CA GLU A 276 17.35 15.84 19.64
C GLU A 276 17.54 16.68 20.90
N PHE A 277 17.13 16.15 22.04
CA PHE A 277 17.32 16.79 23.34
C PHE A 277 18.65 16.31 23.92
N THR A 278 19.61 17.22 24.09
CA THR A 278 20.96 16.90 24.59
C THR A 278 21.09 17.01 26.12
N SER A 279 20.08 17.56 26.78
CA SER A 279 19.95 17.65 28.23
C SER A 279 18.49 17.52 28.65
N HIS A 280 18.25 17.13 29.91
CA HIS A 280 16.92 17.14 30.52
C HIS A 280 16.46 18.60 30.78
N ARG A 281 15.14 18.78 30.84
CA ARG A 281 14.49 19.97 31.43
C ARG A 281 14.20 19.71 32.89
#